data_AF-A0NHW7-F1
#
_entry.id   AF-A0NHW7-F1
#
_cell.length_a   1.000
_cell.length_b   1.000
_cell.length_c   1.000
_cell.angle_alpha   90.00
_cell.angle_beta   90.00
_cell.angle_gamma   90.00
#
_symmetry.space_group_name_H-M   'P 1'
#
loop_
_entity.id
_entity.type
_entity.pdbx_description
1 polymer ?
#
loop_
_entity_poly.entity_id
_entity_poly.type
_entity_poly.pdbx_seq_one_letter_code
_entity_poly.pdbx_strand_id
1 'polypeptide(L)'
;MGGTIKKAREEIRGLPSGQVLLVNMEKNTAAYAAHKPIPYIMSNTFRDTFGMMGGTGSTIALLIAVFLFSRVKANRDIAALSAVPGIFNINEPVIFGFPIVFNIPMMIPFVLNPVIGILIAYAVTAAGWMSRVVVMVPWTTPPLISGFLATAGDWRAVIVQIVILVINIAVYVPFLKVSEKVTAKQAEQARAAAE
;
A
#
# COMPACT_ATOMS: atom_id res chain seq x y z
N MET A 1 -11.70 32.49 8.31
CA MET A 1 -11.17 31.14 8.00
C MET A 1 -11.55 30.04 9.00
N GLY A 2 -11.79 30.33 10.29
CA GLY A 2 -12.10 29.28 11.29
C GLY A 2 -13.48 28.59 11.19
N GLY A 3 -14.49 29.25 10.60
CA GLY A 3 -15.86 28.71 10.51
C GLY A 3 -16.02 27.53 9.54
N THR A 4 -15.34 27.58 8.39
CA THR A 4 -15.43 26.54 7.36
C THR A 4 -14.75 25.24 7.80
N ILE A 5 -13.63 25.33 8.53
CA ILE A 5 -12.92 24.18 9.07
C ILE A 5 -13.72 23.51 10.20
N LYS A 6 -14.38 24.30 11.07
CA LYS A 6 -15.28 23.75 12.10
C LYS A 6 -16.45 22.98 11.50
N LYS A 7 -17.14 23.57 10.51
CA LYS A 7 -18.29 22.94 9.84
C LYS A 7 -17.90 21.64 9.11
N ALA A 8 -16.75 21.64 8.43
CA ALA A 8 -16.22 20.44 7.79
C ALA A 8 -15.84 19.34 8.79
N ARG A 9 -15.42 19.69 10.01
CA ARG A 9 -15.06 18.75 11.08
C ARG A 9 -16.28 18.11 11.74
N GLU A 10 -17.42 18.80 11.74
CA GLU A 10 -18.70 18.29 12.28
C GLU A 10 -19.37 17.30 11.34
N GLU A 11 -19.39 17.54 10.03
CA GLU A 11 -19.91 16.59 9.02
C GLU A 11 -19.18 15.23 9.04
N ILE A 12 -17.89 15.25 9.34
CA ILE A 12 -17.01 14.08 9.29
C ILE A 12 -17.17 13.19 10.54
N ARG A 13 -17.69 13.74 11.64
CA ARG A 13 -17.61 13.13 12.98
C ARG A 13 -18.47 11.88 13.18
N GLY A 14 -19.47 11.64 12.33
CA GLY A 14 -20.37 10.49 12.40
C GLY A 14 -20.19 9.46 11.29
N LEU A 15 -19.27 9.69 10.35
CA LEU A 15 -19.08 8.83 9.19
C LEU A 15 -18.06 7.71 9.51
N PRO A 16 -18.29 6.47 9.06
CA PRO A 16 -17.25 5.44 9.05
C PRO A 16 -15.97 5.95 8.40
N SER A 17 -14.81 5.53 8.89
CA SER A 17 -13.50 6.02 8.44
C SER A 17 -13.30 6.01 6.91
N GLY A 18 -13.88 5.03 6.22
CA GLY A 18 -13.87 4.97 4.75
C GLY A 18 -14.58 6.15 4.08
N GLN A 19 -15.73 6.56 4.60
CA GLN A 19 -16.50 7.71 4.09
C GLN A 19 -15.79 9.04 4.40
N VAL A 20 -15.11 9.15 5.53
CA VAL A 20 -14.30 10.34 5.89
C VAL A 20 -13.21 10.60 4.85
N LEU A 21 -12.49 9.54 4.45
CA LEU A 21 -11.37 9.66 3.52
C LEU A 21 -11.82 10.06 2.10
N LEU A 22 -13.00 9.61 1.69
CA LEU A 22 -13.61 9.99 0.42
C LEU A 22 -14.02 11.47 0.43
N VAL A 23 -14.69 11.93 1.50
CA VAL A 23 -15.06 13.36 1.66
C VAL A 23 -13.82 14.26 1.67
N ASN A 24 -12.71 13.83 2.28
CA ASN A 24 -11.45 14.58 2.23
C ASN A 24 -10.92 14.72 0.80
N MET A 25 -11.04 13.67 -0.01
CA MET A 25 -10.64 13.70 -1.42
C MET A 25 -11.47 14.70 -2.21
N GLU A 26 -12.80 14.66 -2.06
CA GLU A 26 -13.71 15.62 -2.70
C GLU A 26 -13.38 17.07 -2.33
N LYS A 27 -13.12 17.34 -1.04
CA LYS A 27 -12.73 18.67 -0.56
C LYS A 27 -11.38 19.11 -1.12
N ASN A 28 -10.41 18.20 -1.27
CA ASN A 28 -9.13 18.50 -1.91
C ASN A 28 -9.28 18.84 -3.40
N THR A 29 -10.01 18.01 -4.15
CA THR A 29 -10.28 18.24 -5.58
C THR A 29 -10.97 19.58 -5.81
N ALA A 30 -12.01 19.89 -5.02
CA ALA A 30 -12.72 21.16 -5.12
C ALA A 30 -11.84 22.37 -4.77
N ALA A 31 -10.99 22.25 -3.74
CA ALA A 31 -10.04 23.31 -3.38
C ALA A 31 -9.01 23.54 -4.49
N TYR A 32 -8.49 22.46 -5.10
CA TYR A 32 -7.54 22.54 -6.21
C TYR A 32 -8.13 23.22 -7.44
N ALA A 33 -9.34 22.83 -7.85
CA ALA A 33 -10.06 23.44 -8.97
C ALA A 33 -10.36 24.93 -8.74
N ALA A 34 -10.54 25.35 -7.50
CA ALA A 34 -10.75 26.75 -7.12
C ALA A 34 -9.45 27.52 -6.83
N HIS A 35 -8.27 26.93 -7.07
CA HIS A 35 -6.96 27.49 -6.75
C HIS A 35 -6.81 27.93 -5.27
N LYS A 36 -7.46 27.19 -4.36
CA LYS A 36 -7.41 27.41 -2.91
C LYS A 36 -6.41 26.47 -2.23
N PRO A 37 -5.95 26.80 -1.01
CA PRO A 37 -5.14 25.89 -0.21
C PRO A 37 -5.84 24.55 0.01
N ILE A 38 -5.14 23.45 -0.31
CA ILE A 38 -5.66 22.08 -0.21
C ILE A 38 -5.79 21.71 1.27
N PRO A 39 -6.97 21.37 1.81
CA PRO A 39 -7.17 21.27 3.25
C PRO A 39 -6.60 20.00 3.92
N TYR A 40 -6.61 18.85 3.23
CA TYR A 40 -6.28 17.57 3.86
C TYR A 40 -5.07 16.89 3.20
N ILE A 41 -4.23 16.24 4.01
CA ILE A 41 -3.17 15.34 3.52
C ILE A 41 -3.76 13.94 3.29
N MET A 42 -4.54 13.45 4.26
CA MET A 42 -5.10 12.10 4.24
C MET A 42 -6.43 12.06 3.48
N SER A 43 -6.46 11.29 2.39
CA SER A 43 -7.64 10.98 1.59
C SER A 43 -7.66 9.50 1.22
N ASN A 44 -8.75 9.02 0.59
CA ASN A 44 -8.79 7.62 0.15
C ASN A 44 -7.71 7.35 -0.90
N THR A 45 -7.58 8.25 -1.89
CA THR A 45 -6.56 8.12 -2.93
C THR A 45 -5.15 8.21 -2.37
N PHE A 46 -4.92 9.01 -1.33
CA PHE A 46 -3.62 9.03 -0.62
C PHE A 46 -3.28 7.67 -0.02
N ARG A 47 -4.22 7.06 0.72
CA ARG A 47 -4.04 5.71 1.30
C ARG A 47 -3.76 4.68 0.21
N ASP A 48 -4.54 4.68 -0.86
CA ASP A 48 -4.42 3.68 -1.92
C ASP A 48 -3.08 3.83 -2.67
N THR A 49 -2.67 5.08 -2.93
CA THR A 49 -1.44 5.41 -3.68
C THR A 49 -0.16 5.14 -2.90
N PHE A 50 -0.11 5.42 -1.60
CA PHE A 50 1.12 5.34 -0.81
C PHE A 50 1.15 4.20 0.22
N GLY A 51 -0.01 3.71 0.65
CA GLY A 51 -0.13 2.63 1.64
C GLY A 51 -0.46 1.26 1.05
N MET A 52 -1.10 1.19 -0.12
CA MET A 52 -1.62 -0.06 -0.68
C MET A 52 -1.04 -0.38 -2.05
N MET A 53 0.26 -0.10 -2.23
CA MET A 53 0.94 -0.37 -3.51
C MET A 53 1.03 -1.87 -3.80
N GLY A 54 0.42 -2.30 -4.88
CA GLY A 54 0.26 -3.72 -5.22
C GLY A 54 -0.91 -4.39 -4.52
N GLY A 55 -1.82 -3.63 -3.91
CA GLY A 55 -2.99 -4.13 -3.17
C GLY A 55 -2.82 -4.05 -1.65
N THR A 56 -3.69 -4.77 -0.94
CA THR A 56 -3.63 -4.84 0.53
C THR A 56 -2.28 -5.38 1.00
N GLY A 57 -1.68 -4.72 1.99
CA GLY A 57 -0.38 -5.10 2.53
C GLY A 57 0.83 -4.65 1.73
N SER A 58 0.63 -3.83 0.69
CA SER A 58 1.69 -3.42 -0.22
C SER A 58 2.38 -4.61 -0.92
N THR A 59 1.59 -5.58 -1.40
CA THR A 59 2.06 -6.89 -1.88
C THR A 59 2.96 -6.85 -3.12
N ILE A 60 3.05 -5.74 -3.86
CA ILE A 60 4.06 -5.61 -4.92
C ILE A 60 5.47 -5.70 -4.36
N ALA A 61 5.69 -5.22 -3.13
CA ALA A 61 6.96 -5.37 -2.43
C ALA A 61 7.27 -6.84 -2.11
N LEU A 62 6.26 -7.64 -1.74
CA LEU A 62 6.41 -9.08 -1.53
C LEU A 62 6.75 -9.79 -2.85
N LEU A 63 6.05 -9.47 -3.94
CA LEU A 63 6.35 -10.04 -5.26
C LEU A 63 7.79 -9.78 -5.68
N ILE A 64 8.25 -8.54 -5.54
CA ILE A 64 9.64 -8.17 -5.82
C ILE A 64 10.60 -8.92 -4.88
N ALA A 65 10.30 -8.99 -3.57
CA ALA A 65 11.12 -9.75 -2.62
C ALA A 65 11.23 -11.23 -3.00
N VAL A 66 10.15 -11.85 -3.46
CA VAL A 66 10.16 -13.24 -3.93
C VAL A 66 11.01 -13.40 -5.18
N PHE A 67 10.84 -12.53 -6.19
CA PHE A 67 11.65 -12.61 -7.41
C PHE A 67 13.14 -12.42 -7.16
N LEU A 68 13.52 -11.57 -6.20
CA LEU A 68 14.92 -11.27 -5.90
C LEU A 68 15.58 -12.28 -4.94
N PHE A 69 14.84 -12.80 -3.96
CA PHE A 69 15.44 -13.52 -2.83
C PHE A 69 14.91 -14.92 -2.58
N SER A 70 13.72 -15.27 -3.09
CA SER A 70 13.15 -16.62 -2.89
C SER A 70 13.79 -17.62 -3.85
N ARG A 71 14.14 -18.80 -3.32
CA ARG A 71 14.56 -19.97 -4.12
C ARG A 71 13.51 -21.07 -4.15
N VAL A 72 12.38 -20.88 -3.46
CA VAL A 72 11.31 -21.87 -3.38
C VAL A 72 10.48 -21.82 -4.66
N LYS A 73 10.43 -22.93 -5.41
CA LYS A 73 9.72 -23.00 -6.70
C LYS A 73 8.25 -22.56 -6.58
N ALA A 74 7.52 -23.09 -5.59
CA ALA A 74 6.12 -22.75 -5.37
C ALA A 74 5.91 -21.23 -5.20
N ASN A 75 6.75 -20.57 -4.39
CA ASN A 75 6.68 -19.13 -4.17
C ASN A 75 6.90 -18.35 -5.48
N ARG A 76 7.88 -18.77 -6.29
CA ARG A 76 8.18 -18.13 -7.58
C ARG A 76 7.06 -18.34 -8.60
N ASP A 77 6.43 -19.51 -8.63
CA ASP A 77 5.29 -19.79 -9.51
C ASP A 77 4.10 -18.88 -9.15
N ILE A 78 3.78 -18.76 -7.86
CA ILE A 78 2.72 -17.85 -7.36
C ILE A 78 3.05 -16.41 -7.73
N ALA A 79 4.29 -15.97 -7.52
CA ALA A 79 4.70 -14.60 -7.84
C ALA A 79 4.58 -14.31 -9.34
N ALA A 80 4.94 -15.26 -10.21
CA ALA A 80 4.81 -15.14 -11.65
C ALA A 80 3.34 -14.99 -12.08
N LEU A 81 2.45 -15.83 -11.56
CA LEU A 81 1.01 -15.75 -11.83
C LEU A 81 0.39 -14.43 -11.31
N SER A 82 0.94 -13.89 -10.23
CA SER A 82 0.44 -12.69 -9.57
C SER A 82 1.05 -11.39 -10.09
N ALA A 83 2.11 -11.45 -10.92
CA ALA A 83 2.88 -10.27 -11.30
C ALA A 83 2.05 -9.25 -12.08
N VAL A 84 1.33 -9.71 -13.11
CA VAL A 84 0.48 -8.85 -13.95
C VAL A 84 -0.66 -8.22 -13.16
N PRO A 85 -1.53 -8.99 -12.45
CA PRO A 85 -2.58 -8.38 -11.62
C PRO A 85 -2.01 -7.48 -10.52
N GLY A 86 -0.86 -7.85 -9.94
CA GLY A 86 -0.19 -7.08 -8.89
C GLY A 86 0.27 -5.69 -9.33
N ILE A 87 0.66 -5.51 -10.60
CA ILE A 87 0.97 -4.18 -11.16
C ILE A 87 -0.25 -3.26 -11.10
N PHE A 88 -1.45 -3.82 -11.27
CA PHE A 88 -2.73 -3.09 -11.19
C PHE A 88 -3.35 -3.18 -9.79
N ASN A 89 -2.53 -3.45 -8.77
CA ASN A 89 -2.94 -3.54 -7.36
C ASN A 89 -3.96 -4.66 -7.03
N ILE A 90 -4.16 -5.62 -7.94
CA ILE A 90 -5.02 -6.80 -7.75
C ILE A 90 -4.16 -7.90 -7.12
N ASN A 91 -4.52 -8.36 -5.92
CA ASN A 91 -3.62 -9.17 -5.10
C ASN A 91 -4.24 -10.41 -4.44
N GLU A 92 -5.45 -10.78 -4.82
CA GLU A 92 -6.08 -12.03 -4.42
C GLU A 92 -5.20 -13.25 -4.77
N PRO A 93 -4.56 -13.33 -5.96
CA PRO A 93 -3.62 -14.41 -6.26
C PRO A 93 -2.44 -14.49 -5.27
N VAL A 94 -2.03 -13.35 -4.70
CA VAL A 94 -0.96 -13.28 -3.69
C VAL A 94 -1.48 -13.71 -2.33
N ILE A 95 -2.62 -13.17 -1.90
CA ILE A 95 -3.21 -13.43 -0.57
C ILE A 95 -3.65 -14.89 -0.39
N PHE A 96 -4.11 -15.51 -1.48
CA PHE A 96 -4.51 -16.92 -1.47
C PHE A 96 -3.38 -17.86 -1.88
N GLY A 97 -2.50 -17.43 -2.79
CA GLY A 97 -1.36 -18.23 -3.26
C GLY A 97 -0.27 -18.34 -2.19
N PHE A 98 0.16 -17.23 -1.61
CA PHE A 98 0.81 -17.26 -0.30
C PHE A 98 -0.34 -17.33 0.69
N PRO A 99 -0.48 -18.35 1.55
CA PRO A 99 -1.57 -18.40 2.51
C PRO A 99 -1.30 -17.37 3.63
N ILE A 100 -1.26 -16.07 3.30
CA ILE A 100 -0.84 -14.97 4.18
C ILE A 100 -1.69 -14.97 5.44
N VAL A 101 -2.99 -15.26 5.30
CA VAL A 101 -3.95 -15.37 6.41
C VAL A 101 -3.55 -16.46 7.41
N PHE A 102 -2.97 -17.56 6.93
CA PHE A 102 -2.54 -18.70 7.77
C PHE A 102 -1.03 -18.70 8.04
N ASN A 103 -0.29 -17.73 7.49
CA ASN A 103 1.14 -17.59 7.62
C ASN A 103 1.45 -16.40 8.52
N ILE A 104 1.50 -16.66 9.83
CA ILE A 104 1.73 -15.65 10.86
C ILE A 104 2.97 -14.77 10.56
N PRO A 105 4.12 -15.33 10.13
CA PRO A 105 5.26 -14.50 9.71
C PRO A 105 4.94 -13.49 8.60
N MET A 106 4.14 -13.86 7.60
CA MET A 106 3.71 -12.98 6.51
C MET A 106 2.63 -11.97 6.90
N MET A 107 1.81 -12.30 7.90
CA MET A 107 0.77 -11.39 8.38
C MET A 107 1.36 -10.11 9.01
N ILE A 108 2.53 -10.20 9.66
CA ILE A 108 3.21 -9.06 10.28
C ILE A 108 3.56 -7.97 9.25
N PRO A 109 4.38 -8.23 8.20
CA PRO A 109 4.69 -7.23 7.20
C PRO A 109 3.47 -6.82 6.38
N PHE A 110 2.49 -7.71 6.18
CA PHE A 110 1.24 -7.38 5.50
C PHE A 110 0.42 -6.30 6.22
N VAL A 111 0.42 -6.26 7.55
CA VAL A 111 -0.25 -5.18 8.30
C VAL A 111 0.65 -3.96 8.45
N LEU A 112 1.95 -4.17 8.64
CA LEU A 112 2.91 -3.12 8.97
C LEU A 112 3.27 -2.23 7.76
N ASN A 113 3.47 -2.82 6.59
CA ASN A 113 3.94 -2.08 5.41
C ASN A 113 2.99 -0.97 4.95
N PRO A 114 1.65 -1.16 4.95
CA PRO A 114 0.73 -0.06 4.68
C PRO A 114 0.87 1.10 5.65
N VAL A 115 1.06 0.80 6.94
CA VAL A 115 1.26 1.83 7.97
C VAL A 115 2.56 2.59 7.72
N ILE A 116 3.65 1.88 7.42
CA ILE A 116 4.95 2.49 7.08
C ILE A 116 4.80 3.44 5.88
N GLY A 117 4.18 2.97 4.79
CA GLY A 117 3.99 3.77 3.58
C GLY A 117 3.16 5.04 3.83
N ILE A 118 2.06 4.91 4.57
CA ILE A 118 1.23 6.03 4.97
C ILE A 118 2.01 7.04 5.83
N LEU A 119 2.78 6.57 6.82
CA LEU A 119 3.54 7.45 7.71
C LEU A 119 4.63 8.22 6.96
N ILE A 120 5.38 7.55 6.08
CA ILE A 120 6.42 8.19 5.27
C ILE A 120 5.80 9.25 4.37
N ALA A 121 4.79 8.88 3.58
CA ALA A 121 4.14 9.83 2.68
C ALA A 121 3.51 11.00 3.45
N TYR A 122 2.93 10.73 4.62
CA TYR A 122 2.30 11.78 5.43
C TYR A 122 3.34 12.76 5.95
N ALA A 123 4.45 12.26 6.51
CA ALA A 123 5.53 13.10 7.02
C ALA A 123 6.12 13.99 5.92
N VAL A 124 6.38 13.41 4.75
CA VAL A 124 6.96 14.12 3.60
C VAL A 124 5.99 15.18 3.03
N THR A 125 4.69 14.88 2.99
CA THR A 125 3.66 15.85 2.58
C THR A 125 3.48 16.96 3.63
N ALA A 126 3.52 16.60 4.92
CA ALA A 126 3.37 17.54 6.02
C ALA A 126 4.56 18.51 6.12
N ALA A 127 5.76 18.04 5.78
CA ALA A 127 6.96 18.85 5.65
C ALA A 127 6.96 19.77 4.41
N GLY A 128 5.97 19.64 3.51
CA GLY A 128 5.84 20.46 2.31
C GLY A 128 6.77 20.05 1.15
N TRP A 129 7.45 18.90 1.24
CA TRP A 129 8.33 18.43 0.17
C TRP A 129 7.54 17.88 -1.02
N MET A 130 6.48 17.12 -0.75
CA MET A 130 5.55 16.57 -1.75
C MET A 130 4.20 17.29 -1.69
N SER A 131 3.60 17.50 -2.86
CA SER A 131 2.26 18.07 -2.99
C SER A 131 1.19 17.16 -2.40
N ARG A 132 0.09 17.76 -1.94
CA ARG A 132 -1.09 17.01 -1.46
C ARG A 132 -1.79 16.33 -2.64
N VAL A 133 -2.46 15.22 -2.37
CA VAL A 133 -3.28 14.51 -3.36
C VAL A 133 -4.55 15.31 -3.66
N VAL A 134 -4.78 15.58 -4.94
CA VAL A 134 -5.85 16.45 -5.45
C VAL A 134 -6.60 15.86 -6.65
N VAL A 135 -6.07 14.80 -7.28
CA VAL A 135 -6.76 14.07 -8.35
C VAL A 135 -7.16 12.70 -7.84
N MET A 136 -8.44 12.35 -8.00
CA MET A 136 -8.92 11.00 -7.68
C MET A 136 -8.53 10.06 -8.82
N VAL A 137 -7.51 9.24 -8.58
CA VAL A 137 -7.10 8.19 -9.51
C VAL A 137 -7.73 6.85 -9.13
N PRO A 138 -8.05 5.97 -10.11
CA PRO A 138 -8.48 4.61 -9.80
C PRO A 138 -7.43 3.87 -8.97
N TRP A 139 -7.87 3.09 -7.97
CA TRP A 139 -6.95 2.31 -7.13
C TRP A 139 -6.18 1.24 -7.92
N THR A 140 -6.63 0.87 -9.12
CA THR A 140 -5.93 -0.04 -10.02
C THR A 140 -4.81 0.64 -10.83
N THR A 141 -4.62 1.95 -10.66
CA THR A 141 -3.55 2.68 -11.37
C THR A 141 -2.19 2.16 -10.92
N PRO A 142 -1.29 1.78 -11.85
CA PRO A 142 0.00 1.22 -11.48
C PRO A 142 0.79 2.12 -10.52
N PRO A 143 1.50 1.54 -9.53
CA PRO A 143 2.44 2.27 -8.69
C PRO A 143 3.43 3.08 -9.52
N LEU A 144 4.00 4.15 -8.95
CA LEU A 144 4.81 5.17 -9.61
C LEU A 144 3.98 6.15 -10.46
N ILE A 145 3.13 5.62 -11.36
CA ILE A 145 2.25 6.45 -12.18
C ILE A 145 1.14 7.07 -11.30
N SER A 146 0.60 6.27 -10.39
CA SER A 146 -0.46 6.72 -9.46
C SER A 146 -0.03 7.92 -8.62
N GLY A 147 1.21 7.93 -8.10
CA GLY A 147 1.74 9.05 -7.29
C GLY A 147 1.80 10.35 -8.07
N PHE A 148 2.32 10.30 -9.29
CA PHE A 148 2.42 11.46 -10.19
C PHE A 148 1.03 12.02 -10.54
N LEU A 149 0.10 11.15 -10.95
CA LEU A 149 -1.24 11.58 -11.35
C LEU A 149 -2.05 12.11 -10.17
N ALA A 150 -2.02 11.42 -9.02
CA ALA A 150 -2.78 11.79 -7.82
C ALA A 150 -2.41 13.18 -7.28
N THR A 151 -1.16 13.59 -7.47
CA THR A 151 -0.62 14.88 -7.04
C THR A 151 -0.63 15.95 -8.14
N ALA A 152 -1.38 15.72 -9.23
CA ALA A 152 -1.47 16.62 -10.39
C ALA A 152 -0.13 16.92 -11.08
N GLY A 153 0.77 15.94 -11.14
CA GLY A 153 2.03 16.02 -11.87
C GLY A 153 3.27 16.26 -11.01
N ASP A 154 3.22 16.01 -9.69
CA ASP A 154 4.39 16.15 -8.83
C ASP A 154 5.30 14.91 -8.94
N TRP A 155 6.45 15.07 -9.61
CA TRP A 155 7.45 13.99 -9.76
C TRP A 155 8.02 13.53 -8.41
N ARG A 156 7.98 14.36 -7.37
CA ARG A 156 8.48 13.99 -6.03
C ARG A 156 7.65 12.86 -5.43
N ALA A 157 6.37 12.76 -5.79
CA ALA A 157 5.50 11.67 -5.37
C ALA A 157 5.98 10.31 -5.87
N VAL A 158 6.54 10.26 -7.08
CA VAL A 158 7.16 9.05 -7.63
C VAL A 158 8.34 8.61 -6.77
N ILE A 159 9.17 9.55 -6.34
CA ILE A 159 10.33 9.26 -5.47
C ILE A 159 9.86 8.76 -4.11
N VAL A 160 8.82 9.36 -3.52
CA VAL A 160 8.24 8.84 -2.27
C VAL A 160 7.78 7.39 -2.45
N GLN A 161 7.08 7.06 -3.54
CA GLN A 161 6.65 5.69 -3.81
C GLN A 161 7.83 4.72 -3.97
N ILE A 162 8.91 5.13 -4.64
CA ILE A 162 10.13 4.32 -4.76
C ILE A 162 10.74 4.06 -3.38
N VAL A 163 10.87 5.09 -2.55
CA VAL A 163 11.42 4.95 -1.18
C VAL A 163 10.57 4.01 -0.33
N ILE A 164 9.25 4.19 -0.34
CA ILE A 164 8.32 3.32 0.37
C ILE A 164 8.44 1.88 -0.14
N LEU A 165 8.53 1.70 -1.46
CA LEU A 165 8.66 0.37 -2.07
C LEU A 165 9.93 -0.34 -1.61
N VAL A 166 11.08 0.35 -1.63
CA VAL A 166 12.36 -0.20 -1.16
C VAL A 166 12.29 -0.60 0.31
N ILE A 167 11.70 0.24 1.16
CA ILE A 167 11.54 -0.06 2.59
C ILE A 167 10.61 -1.26 2.78
N ASN A 168 9.47 -1.31 2.09
CA ASN A 168 8.53 -2.41 2.19
C ASN A 168 9.15 -3.75 1.71
N ILE A 169 10.00 -3.72 0.68
CA ILE A 169 10.77 -4.89 0.24
C ILE A 169 11.72 -5.32 1.36
N ALA A 170 12.50 -4.39 1.91
CA ALA A 170 13.44 -4.67 2.99
C ALA A 170 12.75 -5.25 4.23
N VAL A 171 11.53 -4.78 4.55
CA VAL A 171 10.70 -5.35 5.62
C VAL A 171 10.21 -6.75 5.24
N TYR A 172 9.73 -7.00 4.03
CA TYR A 172 9.22 -8.34 3.65
C TYR A 172 10.30 -9.43 3.63
N VAL A 173 11.54 -9.11 3.22
CA VAL A 173 12.63 -10.09 3.07
C VAL A 173 12.90 -10.97 4.30
N PRO A 174 13.09 -10.44 5.53
CA PRO A 174 13.33 -11.29 6.70
C PRO A 174 12.15 -12.21 6.99
N PHE A 175 10.92 -11.71 6.91
CA PHE A 175 9.74 -12.53 7.16
C PHE A 175 9.54 -13.58 6.08
N LEU A 176 9.88 -13.29 4.82
CA LEU A 176 9.80 -14.24 3.71
C LEU A 176 10.70 -15.44 3.99
N LYS A 177 11.94 -15.19 4.43
CA LYS A 177 12.88 -16.26 4.80
C LYS A 177 12.40 -17.07 6.01
N VAL A 178 11.77 -16.43 6.99
CA VAL A 178 11.19 -17.13 8.16
C VAL A 178 10.01 -18.01 7.72
N SER A 179 9.11 -17.45 6.91
CA SER A 179 7.97 -18.16 6.33
C SER A 179 8.42 -19.41 5.58
N GLU A 180 9.41 -19.30 4.70
CA GLU A 180 9.94 -20.44 3.93
C GLU A 180 10.51 -21.54 4.83
N LYS A 181 11.22 -21.18 5.91
CA LYS A 181 11.73 -22.14 6.88
C LYS A 181 10.61 -22.87 7.64
N VAL A 182 9.58 -22.12 8.06
CA VAL A 182 8.43 -22.69 8.78
C VAL A 182 7.68 -23.67 7.88
N THR A 183 7.39 -23.29 6.64
CA THR A 183 6.70 -24.14 5.67
C THR A 183 7.51 -25.39 5.33
N ALA A 184 8.84 -25.27 5.15
CA ALA A 184 9.70 -26.43 4.92
C ALA A 184 9.66 -27.43 6.09
N LYS A 185 9.75 -26.93 7.32
CA LYS A 185 9.69 -27.76 8.54
C LYS A 185 8.34 -28.45 8.70
N GLN A 186 7.24 -27.74 8.42
CA GLN A 186 5.89 -28.32 8.45
C GLN A 186 5.73 -29.43 7.41
N ALA A 187 6.27 -29.24 6.20
CA ALA A 187 6.24 -30.25 5.16
C ALA A 187 7.05 -31.51 5.52
N GLU A 188 8.19 -31.35 6.19
CA GLU A 188 9.01 -32.47 6.71
C GLU A 188 8.26 -33.25 7.81
N GLN A 189 7.69 -32.54 8.78
CA GLN A 189 6.91 -33.16 9.87
C GLN A 189 5.68 -33.90 9.36
N ALA A 190 4.97 -33.34 8.36
CA ALA A 190 3.82 -33.98 7.75
C ALA A 190 4.19 -35.27 7.00
N ARG A 191 5.38 -35.33 6.38
CA ARG A 191 5.90 -36.55 5.74
C ARG A 191 6.28 -37.60 6.78
N ALA A 192 7.00 -37.22 7.83
CA ALA A 192 7.40 -38.13 8.91
C ALA A 192 6.20 -38.70 9.70
N ALA A 193 5.08 -37.97 9.79
CA ALA A 193 3.86 -38.47 10.42
C ALA A 193 3.01 -39.39 9.51
N ALA A 194 3.32 -39.44 8.21
CA ALA A 194 2.65 -40.29 7.23
C ALA A 194 3.42 -41.60 6.95
N GLU A 195 4.64 -41.73 7.49
CA GLU A 195 5.48 -42.93 7.52
C GLU A 195 5.27 -43.72 8.82
#